data_AF-A0A093WZS2-F1
#
_entry.id   AF-A0A093WZS2-F1
#
_cell.length_a   1.000
_cell.length_b   1.000
_cell.length_c   1.000
_cell.angle_alpha   90.00
_cell.angle_beta   90.00
_cell.angle_gamma   90.00
#
_symmetry.space_group_name_H-M   'P 1'
#
loop_
_entity.id
_entity.type
_entity.pdbx_description
1 polymer ?
#
loop_
_entity_poly.entity_id
_entity_poly.type
_entity_poly.pdbx_seq_one_letter_code
_entity_poly.pdbx_strand_id
1 'polypeptide(L)'
;MSTQRSILDAPFDDFAASLLPLYVGPWVTIRIGSASPEYKLPKALLCKQSPYFASMFNGNFKEGEEQSATLEEIDGVVSARSFQMLAQWVCLGRVVLGALPAGESITSAIEFARLADMCGVTGIESLMEEVIRSTIIDNPGPYDLVARTTNRHTHYITLDHIISAAFLPDGHPVRNVLALATVEGYLNWDNHKFSNGSSKIPSFSTDLLFAVKTTLNSMRHGNFGVTFTEPISGEKLALEISK
;
A
#
# COMPACT_ATOMS: atom_id res chain seq x y z
N MET A 1 24.27 -17.13 -15.78
CA MET A 1 23.69 -18.11 -14.83
C MET A 1 22.24 -17.74 -14.65
N SER A 2 21.31 -18.60 -15.07
CA SER A 2 19.87 -18.34 -14.95
C SER A 2 19.47 -18.51 -13.49
N THR A 3 19.10 -17.43 -12.81
CA THR A 3 18.58 -17.49 -11.44
C THR A 3 17.22 -18.16 -11.52
N GLN A 4 17.13 -19.41 -11.06
CA GLN A 4 15.88 -20.14 -11.00
C GLN A 4 14.94 -19.39 -10.04
N ARG A 5 13.95 -18.68 -10.58
CA ARG A 5 12.94 -17.96 -9.79
C ARG A 5 12.27 -18.99 -8.87
N SER A 6 12.27 -18.69 -7.57
CA SER A 6 11.54 -19.48 -6.58
C SER A 6 10.07 -19.54 -6.99
N ILE A 7 9.46 -20.74 -6.91
CA ILE A 7 8.02 -20.94 -7.16
C ILE A 7 7.16 -20.04 -6.25
N LEU A 8 7.71 -19.64 -5.10
CA LEU A 8 7.02 -18.83 -4.12
C LEU A 8 7.09 -17.32 -4.43
N ASP A 9 7.88 -16.92 -5.43
CA ASP A 9 7.99 -15.54 -5.92
C ASP A 9 7.33 -15.38 -7.31
N ALA A 10 6.43 -16.31 -7.64
CA ALA A 10 5.72 -16.32 -8.91
C ALA A 10 4.48 -15.39 -8.87
N PRO A 11 4.09 -14.78 -10.01
CA PRO A 11 2.82 -14.07 -10.14
C PRO A 11 1.62 -14.96 -9.78
N PHE A 12 0.45 -14.34 -9.58
CA PHE A 12 -0.75 -15.04 -9.13
C PHE A 12 -1.10 -16.26 -9.99
N ASP A 13 -1.08 -16.15 -11.32
CA ASP A 13 -1.48 -17.25 -12.21
C ASP A 13 -0.56 -18.48 -12.07
N ASP A 14 0.75 -18.24 -11.98
CA ASP A 14 1.75 -19.31 -11.77
C ASP A 14 1.60 -19.94 -10.37
N PHE A 15 1.37 -19.12 -9.35
CA PHE A 15 1.05 -19.57 -8.00
C PHE A 15 -0.22 -20.43 -8.00
N ALA A 16 -1.28 -19.98 -8.67
CA ALA A 16 -2.57 -20.65 -8.72
C ALA A 16 -2.48 -22.00 -9.43
N ALA A 17 -1.67 -22.09 -10.49
CA ALA A 17 -1.47 -23.34 -11.22
C ALA A 17 -0.57 -24.35 -10.47
N SER A 18 0.43 -23.87 -9.71
CA SER A 18 1.47 -24.74 -9.13
C SER A 18 1.27 -25.08 -7.66
N LEU A 19 0.79 -24.13 -6.84
CA LEU A 19 0.75 -24.27 -5.38
C LEU A 19 -0.65 -24.51 -4.85
N LEU A 20 -1.69 -23.86 -5.40
CA LEU A 20 -3.06 -24.10 -4.95
C LEU A 20 -3.44 -25.59 -4.98
N PRO A 21 -3.16 -26.37 -6.05
CA PRO A 21 -3.54 -27.79 -6.09
C PRO A 21 -2.94 -28.66 -4.98
N LEU A 22 -1.91 -28.19 -4.27
CA LEU A 22 -1.26 -28.91 -3.17
C LEU A 22 -2.02 -28.81 -1.84
N TYR A 23 -2.94 -27.85 -1.70
CA TYR A 23 -3.75 -27.72 -0.50
C TYR A 23 -4.90 -28.72 -0.48
N VAL A 24 -5.22 -29.22 0.71
CA VAL A 24 -6.33 -30.15 0.96
C VAL A 24 -7.46 -29.41 1.64
N GLY A 25 -8.70 -29.70 1.23
CA GLY A 25 -9.89 -29.33 1.99
C GLY A 25 -10.96 -28.64 1.16
N PRO A 26 -12.15 -28.38 1.74
CA PRO A 26 -13.24 -27.78 1.00
C PRO A 26 -12.78 -26.44 0.41
N TRP A 27 -13.10 -26.26 -0.86
CA TRP A 27 -12.75 -25.09 -1.63
C TRP A 27 -13.92 -24.12 -1.59
N VAL A 28 -13.61 -22.82 -1.48
CA VAL A 28 -14.57 -21.77 -1.75
C VAL A 28 -14.26 -21.11 -3.08
N THR A 29 -15.31 -20.66 -3.78
CA THR A 29 -15.19 -19.97 -5.06
C THR A 29 -15.59 -18.52 -4.91
N ILE A 30 -14.64 -17.60 -5.09
CA ILE A 30 -14.85 -16.16 -5.04
C ILE A 30 -14.89 -15.57 -6.44
N ARG A 31 -15.79 -14.63 -6.67
CA ARG A 31 -15.89 -13.84 -7.90
C ARG A 31 -15.83 -12.36 -7.55
N ILE A 32 -15.27 -11.53 -8.43
CA ILE A 32 -15.16 -10.08 -8.22
C ILE A 32 -15.95 -9.37 -9.31
N GLY A 33 -16.98 -8.61 -8.92
CA GLY A 33 -17.87 -7.81 -9.79
C GLY A 33 -18.79 -8.63 -10.69
N SER A 34 -18.22 -9.52 -11.50
CA SER A 34 -18.93 -10.34 -12.48
C SER A 34 -18.78 -11.84 -12.20
N ALA A 35 -19.44 -12.68 -13.00
CA ALA A 35 -19.40 -14.14 -12.82
C ALA A 35 -18.02 -14.77 -13.14
N SER A 36 -17.09 -14.04 -13.76
CA SER A 36 -15.74 -14.52 -14.08
C SER A 36 -14.71 -13.39 -14.01
N PRO A 37 -13.45 -13.65 -13.66
CA PRO A 37 -12.88 -14.97 -13.35
C PRO A 37 -13.32 -15.49 -11.96
N GLU A 38 -13.28 -16.81 -11.81
CA GLU A 38 -13.50 -17.49 -10.55
C GLU A 38 -12.18 -17.80 -9.85
N TYR A 39 -12.10 -17.48 -8.56
CA TYR A 39 -10.93 -17.76 -7.74
C TYR A 39 -11.26 -18.85 -6.72
N LYS A 40 -10.57 -19.99 -6.81
CA LYS A 40 -10.74 -21.10 -5.88
C LYS A 40 -9.67 -21.06 -4.79
N LEU A 41 -10.09 -21.00 -3.53
CA LEU A 41 -9.17 -20.96 -2.38
C LEU A 41 -9.53 -22.02 -1.33
N PRO A 42 -8.54 -22.54 -0.58
CA PRO A 42 -8.80 -23.43 0.54
C PRO A 42 -9.59 -22.68 1.63
N LYS A 43 -10.83 -23.10 1.89
CA LYS A 43 -11.74 -22.46 2.86
C LYS A 43 -11.08 -22.24 4.22
N ALA A 44 -10.41 -23.28 4.71
CA ALA A 44 -9.80 -23.27 6.04
C ALA A 44 -8.75 -22.17 6.18
N LEU A 45 -7.96 -21.90 5.13
CA LEU A 45 -6.97 -20.82 5.15
C LEU A 45 -7.64 -19.45 5.11
N LEU A 46 -8.58 -19.26 4.18
CA LEU A 46 -9.28 -18.00 4.01
C LEU A 46 -10.04 -17.60 5.29
N CYS A 47 -10.82 -18.52 5.86
CA CYS A 47 -11.57 -18.26 7.09
C CYS A 47 -10.66 -18.14 8.33
N LYS A 48 -9.49 -18.79 8.35
CA LYS A 48 -8.56 -18.63 9.47
C LYS A 48 -7.91 -17.25 9.48
N GLN A 49 -7.62 -16.70 8.30
CA GLN A 49 -6.95 -15.40 8.17
C GLN A 49 -7.90 -14.21 8.12
N SER A 50 -9.16 -14.42 7.74
CA SER A 50 -10.14 -13.34 7.58
C SER A 50 -11.43 -13.63 8.37
N PRO A 51 -11.75 -12.83 9.40
CA PRO A 51 -13.03 -12.93 10.10
C PRO A 51 -14.23 -12.60 9.18
N TYR A 52 -14.04 -11.75 8.17
CA TYR A 52 -15.03 -11.46 7.14
C TYR A 52 -15.44 -12.73 6.39
N PHE A 53 -14.46 -13.46 5.83
CA PHE A 53 -14.75 -14.71 5.12
C PHE A 53 -15.13 -15.86 6.06
N ALA A 54 -14.65 -15.86 7.31
CA ALA A 54 -15.13 -16.81 8.32
C ALA A 54 -16.63 -16.66 8.57
N SER A 55 -17.09 -15.42 8.73
CA SER A 55 -18.51 -15.11 8.94
C SER A 55 -19.36 -15.48 7.72
N MET A 56 -18.84 -15.20 6.51
CA MET A 56 -19.49 -15.52 5.25
C MET A 56 -19.67 -17.03 5.02
N PHE A 57 -18.60 -17.82 5.19
CA PHE A 57 -18.63 -19.24 4.79
C PHE A 57 -18.89 -20.25 5.91
N ASN A 58 -18.82 -19.84 7.17
CA ASN A 58 -19.18 -20.68 8.32
C ASN A 58 -20.54 -20.30 8.92
N GLY A 59 -21.17 -19.22 8.43
CA GLY A 59 -22.52 -18.83 8.81
C GLY A 59 -23.60 -19.62 8.07
N ASN A 60 -24.86 -19.37 8.44
CA ASN A 60 -26.05 -19.97 7.81
C ASN A 60 -26.54 -19.15 6.59
N PHE A 61 -25.64 -18.49 5.89
CA PHE A 61 -25.95 -17.72 4.70
C PHE A 61 -25.81 -18.57 3.43
N LYS A 62 -26.39 -18.09 2.33
CA LYS A 62 -26.36 -18.78 1.04
C LYS A 62 -24.94 -19.09 0.58
N GLU A 63 -24.01 -18.18 0.84
CA GLU A 63 -22.58 -18.33 0.54
C GLU A 63 -21.94 -19.49 1.31
N GLY A 64 -22.36 -19.72 2.55
CA GLY A 64 -21.97 -20.84 3.39
C GLY A 64 -22.56 -22.18 2.93
N GLU A 65 -23.71 -22.19 2.29
CA GLU A 65 -24.28 -23.41 1.69
C GLU A 65 -23.62 -23.71 0.34
N GLU A 66 -23.49 -22.70 -0.52
CA GLU A 66 -22.96 -22.83 -1.88
C GLU A 66 -21.42 -22.91 -1.93
N GLN A 67 -20.74 -22.61 -0.82
CA GLN A 67 -19.27 -22.46 -0.77
C GLN A 67 -18.76 -21.49 -1.85
N SER A 68 -19.53 -20.43 -2.11
CA SER A 68 -19.22 -19.48 -3.16
C SER A 68 -19.79 -18.10 -2.85
N ALA A 69 -19.09 -17.06 -3.26
CA ALA A 69 -19.53 -15.67 -3.10
C ALA A 69 -19.08 -14.82 -4.29
N THR A 70 -19.85 -13.76 -4.56
CA THR A 70 -19.46 -12.69 -5.48
C THR A 70 -19.28 -11.41 -4.66
N LEU A 71 -18.07 -10.87 -4.64
CA LEU A 71 -17.78 -9.59 -4.01
C LEU A 71 -18.04 -8.48 -5.03
N GLU A 72 -18.77 -7.46 -4.62
CA GLU A 72 -18.96 -6.27 -5.43
C GLU A 72 -17.63 -5.52 -5.59
N GLU A 73 -17.40 -4.98 -6.79
CA GLU A 73 -16.27 -4.09 -7.01
C GLU A 73 -16.46 -2.80 -6.23
N ILE A 74 -15.42 -2.39 -5.51
CA ILE A 74 -15.41 -1.17 -4.71
C ILE A 74 -14.17 -0.41 -5.13
N ASP A 75 -14.36 0.78 -5.70
CA ASP A 75 -13.27 1.60 -6.23
C ASP A 75 -12.18 1.84 -5.17
N GLY A 76 -10.94 1.52 -5.54
CA GLY A 76 -9.77 1.59 -4.66
C GLY A 76 -9.79 0.66 -3.46
N VAL A 77 -10.63 -0.40 -3.44
CA VAL A 77 -10.66 -1.43 -2.40
C VAL A 77 -10.74 -2.84 -2.99
N VAL A 78 -11.83 -3.16 -3.68
CA VAL A 78 -12.11 -4.51 -4.18
C VAL A 78 -11.98 -4.52 -5.70
N SER A 79 -10.91 -5.14 -6.18
CA SER A 79 -10.70 -5.49 -7.58
C SER A 79 -10.16 -6.90 -7.72
N ALA A 80 -10.09 -7.39 -8.95
CA ALA A 80 -9.39 -8.63 -9.26
C ALA A 80 -7.95 -8.62 -8.74
N ARG A 81 -7.22 -7.52 -8.89
CA ARG A 81 -5.81 -7.40 -8.48
C ARG A 81 -5.66 -7.47 -6.97
N SER A 82 -6.44 -6.67 -6.22
CA SER A 82 -6.35 -6.68 -4.76
C SER A 82 -6.75 -8.03 -4.17
N PHE A 83 -7.75 -8.70 -4.76
CA PHE A 83 -8.13 -10.05 -4.35
C PHE A 83 -7.06 -11.11 -4.66
N GLN A 84 -6.39 -11.03 -5.82
CA GLN A 84 -5.27 -11.93 -6.14
C GLN A 84 -4.12 -11.78 -5.13
N MET A 85 -3.80 -10.54 -4.72
CA MET A 85 -2.82 -10.26 -3.66
C MET A 85 -3.26 -10.87 -2.32
N LEU A 86 -4.54 -10.74 -1.96
CA LEU A 86 -5.10 -11.37 -0.76
C LEU A 86 -4.97 -12.89 -0.79
N ALA A 87 -5.28 -13.51 -1.93
CA ALA A 87 -5.17 -14.95 -2.12
C ALA A 87 -3.73 -15.45 -1.93
N GLN A 88 -2.74 -14.73 -2.48
CA GLN A 88 -1.33 -15.05 -2.25
C GLN A 88 -0.95 -14.89 -0.79
N TRP A 89 -1.35 -13.80 -0.14
CA TRP A 89 -1.08 -13.57 1.28
C TRP A 89 -1.65 -14.68 2.17
N VAL A 90 -2.92 -15.04 1.93
CA VAL A 90 -3.62 -16.08 2.70
C VAL A 90 -2.97 -17.45 2.55
N CYS A 91 -2.42 -17.76 1.38
CA CYS A 91 -1.82 -19.07 1.13
C CYS A 91 -0.33 -19.12 1.52
N LEU A 92 0.43 -18.06 1.23
CA LEU A 92 1.89 -18.04 1.27
C LEU A 92 2.49 -17.14 2.36
N GLY A 93 1.68 -16.24 2.94
CA GLY A 93 2.16 -15.20 3.86
C GLY A 93 3.01 -14.12 3.17
N ARG A 94 2.87 -13.95 1.85
CA ARG A 94 3.55 -12.92 1.04
C ARG A 94 2.76 -12.58 -0.21
N VAL A 95 3.11 -11.45 -0.82
CA VAL A 95 2.49 -10.95 -2.06
C VAL A 95 3.56 -10.66 -3.10
N VAL A 96 3.25 -10.94 -4.37
CA VAL A 96 4.12 -10.63 -5.51
C VAL A 96 3.38 -9.69 -6.45
N LEU A 97 3.75 -8.40 -6.43
CA LEU A 97 3.13 -7.38 -7.28
C LEU A 97 3.53 -7.46 -8.76
N GLY A 98 4.62 -8.18 -9.08
CA GLY A 98 5.21 -8.17 -10.41
C GLY A 98 5.87 -6.82 -10.74
N ALA A 99 6.27 -6.64 -12.00
CA ALA A 99 6.82 -5.36 -12.46
C ALA A 99 5.68 -4.42 -12.85
N LEU A 100 5.37 -3.45 -11.98
CA LEU A 100 4.36 -2.42 -12.22
C LEU A 100 5.02 -1.05 -12.37
N PRO A 101 4.42 -0.13 -13.15
CA PRO A 101 4.78 1.28 -13.09
C PRO A 101 4.67 1.82 -11.65
N ALA A 102 5.54 2.77 -11.28
CA ALA A 102 5.64 3.26 -9.90
C ALA A 102 4.31 3.75 -9.33
N GLY A 103 3.54 4.55 -10.11
CA GLY A 103 2.21 5.00 -9.70
C GLY A 103 1.26 3.83 -9.43
N GLU A 104 1.21 2.84 -10.32
CA GLU A 104 0.35 1.65 -10.17
C GLU A 104 0.78 0.76 -9.00
N SER A 105 2.08 0.68 -8.71
CA SER A 105 2.61 -0.05 -7.55
C SER A 105 2.10 0.56 -6.24
N ILE A 106 2.13 1.90 -6.13
CA ILE A 106 1.58 2.64 -5.00
C ILE A 106 0.06 2.44 -4.92
N THR A 107 -0.66 2.58 -6.04
CA THR A 107 -2.12 2.35 -6.09
C THR A 107 -2.46 0.94 -5.59
N SER A 108 -1.79 -0.08 -6.12
CA SER A 108 -2.07 -1.48 -5.80
C SER A 108 -1.77 -1.81 -4.33
N ALA A 109 -0.71 -1.22 -3.76
CA ALA A 109 -0.38 -1.39 -2.35
C ALA A 109 -1.44 -0.76 -1.42
N ILE A 110 -1.92 0.45 -1.74
CA ILE A 110 -2.99 1.11 -0.98
C ILE A 110 -4.29 0.32 -1.10
N GLU A 111 -4.66 -0.07 -2.31
CA GLU A 111 -5.89 -0.83 -2.58
C GLU A 111 -5.89 -2.18 -1.83
N PHE A 112 -4.78 -2.92 -1.88
CA PHE A 112 -4.66 -4.16 -1.13
C PHE A 112 -4.72 -3.93 0.39
N ALA A 113 -4.10 -2.87 0.90
CA ALA A 113 -4.22 -2.53 2.32
C ALA A 113 -5.67 -2.25 2.73
N ARG A 114 -6.44 -1.56 1.88
CA ARG A 114 -7.87 -1.30 2.14
C ARG A 114 -8.70 -2.57 2.07
N LEU A 115 -8.42 -3.47 1.12
CA LEU A 115 -9.08 -4.78 1.08
C LEU A 115 -8.78 -5.60 2.33
N ALA A 116 -7.51 -5.65 2.75
CA ALA A 116 -7.10 -6.39 3.93
C ALA A 116 -7.80 -5.85 5.19
N ASP A 117 -7.85 -4.53 5.37
CA ASP A 117 -8.59 -3.88 6.45
C ASP A 117 -10.08 -4.24 6.42
N MET A 118 -10.74 -4.11 5.26
CA MET A 118 -12.14 -4.50 5.06
C MET A 118 -12.41 -5.96 5.43
N CYS A 119 -11.47 -6.86 5.10
CA CYS A 119 -11.58 -8.29 5.39
C CYS A 119 -11.08 -8.68 6.79
N GLY A 120 -10.57 -7.73 7.58
CA GLY A 120 -9.96 -7.98 8.90
C GLY A 120 -8.67 -8.82 8.84
N VAL A 121 -7.94 -8.76 7.72
CA VAL A 121 -6.64 -9.40 7.53
C VAL A 121 -5.53 -8.46 7.99
N THR A 122 -4.64 -8.97 8.84
CA THR A 122 -3.56 -8.20 9.48
C THR A 122 -2.18 -8.75 9.10
N GLY A 123 -1.13 -7.99 9.40
CA GLY A 123 0.27 -8.37 9.17
C GLY A 123 0.82 -7.98 7.80
N ILE A 124 -0.01 -7.38 6.94
CA ILE A 124 0.37 -6.86 5.61
C ILE A 124 0.90 -5.43 5.65
N GLU A 125 0.70 -4.73 6.76
CA GLU A 125 0.78 -3.27 6.82
C GLU A 125 2.20 -2.79 6.58
N SER A 126 3.19 -3.38 7.27
CA SER A 126 4.61 -3.08 7.08
C SER A 126 5.12 -3.51 5.70
N LEU A 127 4.58 -4.59 5.13
CA LEU A 127 4.95 -5.02 3.79
C LEU A 127 4.48 -3.99 2.74
N MET A 128 3.24 -3.52 2.84
CA MET A 128 2.71 -2.50 1.93
C MET A 128 3.38 -1.14 2.14
N GLU A 129 3.74 -0.80 3.38
CA GLU A 129 4.59 0.37 3.66
C GLU A 129 5.91 0.28 2.88
N GLU A 130 6.60 -0.86 2.97
CA GLU A 130 7.90 -1.05 2.33
C GLU A 130 7.80 -1.06 0.80
N VAL A 131 6.74 -1.64 0.23
CA VAL A 131 6.47 -1.56 -1.21
C VAL A 131 6.35 -0.10 -1.67
N ILE A 132 5.61 0.73 -0.93
CA ILE A 132 5.46 2.15 -1.25
C ILE A 132 6.79 2.89 -1.06
N ARG A 133 7.49 2.66 0.05
CA ARG A 133 8.78 3.27 0.39
C ARG A 133 9.83 2.99 -0.68
N SER A 134 10.03 1.72 -1.03
CA SER A 134 10.99 1.31 -2.07
C SER A 134 10.61 1.88 -3.44
N THR A 135 9.33 1.85 -3.81
CA THR A 135 8.86 2.46 -5.07
C THR A 135 9.20 3.95 -5.14
N ILE A 136 9.06 4.68 -4.03
CA ILE A 136 9.41 6.11 -3.94
C ILE A 136 10.92 6.32 -4.09
N ILE A 137 11.74 5.53 -3.39
CA ILE A 137 13.20 5.65 -3.40
C ILE A 137 13.77 5.33 -4.79
N ASP A 138 13.27 4.27 -5.43
CA ASP A 138 13.76 3.79 -6.72
C ASP A 138 13.33 4.67 -7.90
N ASN A 139 12.33 5.53 -7.70
CA ASN A 139 11.75 6.37 -8.75
C ASN A 139 11.72 7.86 -8.35
N PRO A 140 12.89 8.47 -8.08
CA PRO A 140 12.94 9.85 -7.62
C PRO A 140 12.42 10.81 -8.69
N GLY A 141 11.65 11.81 -8.26
CA GLY A 141 11.22 12.90 -9.12
C GLY A 141 12.39 13.71 -9.68
N PRO A 142 12.22 14.32 -10.87
CA PRO A 142 13.22 15.21 -11.42
C PRO A 142 13.40 16.45 -10.53
N TYR A 143 14.64 16.94 -10.46
CA TYR A 143 14.94 18.22 -9.82
C TYR A 143 14.56 19.36 -10.76
N ASP A 144 13.70 20.28 -10.32
CA ASP A 144 13.35 21.47 -11.10
C ASP A 144 14.32 22.61 -10.77
N LEU A 145 15.26 22.86 -11.68
CA LEU A 145 16.24 23.94 -11.55
C LEU A 145 15.61 25.33 -11.55
N VAL A 146 14.46 25.52 -12.22
CA VAL A 146 13.80 26.82 -12.40
C VAL A 146 12.96 27.16 -11.19
N ALA A 147 12.14 26.21 -10.73
CA ALA A 147 11.35 26.38 -9.53
C ALA A 147 12.17 26.22 -8.24
N ARG A 148 13.43 25.74 -8.38
CA ARG A 148 14.31 25.25 -7.31
C ARG A 148 13.69 24.14 -6.45
N THR A 149 12.52 23.64 -6.81
CA THR A 149 11.77 22.67 -6.02
C THR A 149 12.10 21.24 -6.43
N THR A 150 11.83 20.31 -5.52
CA THR A 150 11.92 18.89 -5.81
C THR A 150 10.66 18.19 -5.37
N ASN A 151 10.14 17.33 -6.25
CA ASN A 151 9.13 16.32 -5.91
C ASN A 151 9.79 14.95 -5.78
N ARG A 152 11.05 14.90 -5.31
CA ARG A 152 11.88 13.69 -5.26
C ARG A 152 11.10 12.49 -4.75
N HIS A 153 10.49 12.63 -3.57
CA HIS A 153 9.76 11.54 -2.93
C HIS A 153 8.26 11.53 -3.21
N THR A 154 7.74 12.53 -3.91
CA THR A 154 6.30 12.67 -4.15
C THR A 154 5.92 12.52 -5.61
N HIS A 155 6.85 12.35 -6.55
CA HIS A 155 6.60 12.41 -8.00
C HIS A 155 5.40 11.56 -8.45
N TYR A 156 5.37 10.28 -8.05
CA TYR A 156 4.30 9.33 -8.35
C TYR A 156 3.18 9.27 -7.30
N ILE A 157 3.27 10.05 -6.22
CA ILE A 157 2.19 10.21 -5.26
C ILE A 157 1.18 11.22 -5.83
N THR A 158 -0.10 10.87 -5.83
CA THR A 158 -1.20 11.74 -6.24
C THR A 158 -2.06 12.09 -5.03
N LEU A 159 -2.96 13.07 -5.20
CA LEU A 159 -3.93 13.38 -4.15
C LEU A 159 -4.88 12.20 -3.91
N ASP A 160 -5.22 11.44 -4.96
CA ASP A 160 -6.08 10.25 -4.85
C ASP A 160 -5.43 9.15 -4.01
N HIS A 161 -4.10 8.99 -4.06
CA HIS A 161 -3.39 8.09 -3.14
C HIS A 161 -3.57 8.51 -1.68
N ILE A 162 -3.46 9.81 -1.40
CA ILE A 162 -3.66 10.36 -0.05
C ILE A 162 -5.12 10.18 0.41
N ILE A 163 -6.08 10.49 -0.47
CA ILE A 163 -7.52 10.33 -0.19
C ILE A 163 -7.86 8.86 0.07
N SER A 164 -7.36 7.95 -0.77
CA SER A 164 -7.61 6.51 -0.63
C SER A 164 -7.01 5.98 0.68
N ALA A 165 -5.76 6.32 0.98
CA ALA A 165 -5.10 5.91 2.22
C ALA A 165 -5.77 6.50 3.49
N ALA A 166 -6.42 7.66 3.39
CA ALA A 166 -7.14 8.27 4.51
C ALA A 166 -8.32 7.44 5.04
N PHE A 167 -8.80 6.44 4.28
CA PHE A 167 -9.81 5.48 4.73
C PHE A 167 -9.22 4.34 5.58
N LEU A 168 -7.90 4.21 5.67
CA LEU A 168 -7.25 3.24 6.56
C LEU A 168 -7.28 3.73 8.02
N PRO A 169 -7.20 2.82 9.00
CA PRO A 169 -7.17 3.18 10.42
C PRO A 169 -6.07 4.20 10.78
N ASP A 170 -6.28 4.94 11.87
CA ASP A 170 -5.29 5.89 12.37
C ASP A 170 -3.98 5.21 12.74
N GLY A 171 -2.87 5.81 12.33
CA GLY A 171 -1.53 5.27 12.52
C GLY A 171 -1.15 4.13 11.58
N HIS A 172 -2.00 3.77 10.60
CA HIS A 172 -1.70 2.71 9.64
C HIS A 172 -0.39 3.00 8.88
N PRO A 173 0.56 2.05 8.79
CA PRO A 173 1.86 2.22 8.11
C PRO A 173 1.82 2.85 6.71
N VAL A 174 0.87 2.40 5.86
CA VAL A 174 0.64 2.98 4.52
C VAL A 174 0.31 4.48 4.56
N ARG A 175 -0.47 4.96 5.55
CA ARG A 175 -0.73 6.40 5.72
C ARG A 175 0.54 7.14 6.12
N ASN A 176 1.29 6.55 7.06
CA ASN A 176 2.51 7.15 7.60
C ASN A 176 3.58 7.33 6.52
N VAL A 177 3.84 6.34 5.67
CA VAL A 177 4.87 6.47 4.61
C VAL A 177 4.52 7.56 3.59
N LEU A 178 3.24 7.72 3.23
CA LEU A 178 2.82 8.82 2.37
C LEU A 178 3.05 10.17 3.05
N ALA A 179 2.75 10.30 4.34
CA ALA A 179 3.03 11.52 5.10
C ALA A 179 4.54 11.81 5.16
N LEU A 180 5.36 10.81 5.48
CA LEU A 180 6.83 10.93 5.52
C LEU A 180 7.39 11.43 4.18
N ALA A 181 6.93 10.87 3.06
CA ALA A 181 7.37 11.26 1.72
C ALA A 181 7.09 12.73 1.38
N THR A 182 6.10 13.34 2.03
CA THR A 182 5.77 14.76 1.80
C THR A 182 6.55 15.74 2.69
N VAL A 183 7.26 15.27 3.72
CA VAL A 183 7.90 16.15 4.72
C VAL A 183 8.96 17.06 4.09
N GLU A 184 9.85 16.51 3.25
CA GLU A 184 10.89 17.30 2.58
C GLU A 184 10.28 18.45 1.77
N GLY A 185 9.26 18.13 0.97
CA GLY A 185 8.55 19.11 0.17
C GLY A 185 7.88 20.18 1.03
N TYR A 186 7.24 19.77 2.11
CA TYR A 186 6.49 20.66 3.01
C TYR A 186 7.39 21.58 3.84
N LEU A 187 8.57 21.11 4.26
CA LEU A 187 9.52 21.92 5.05
C LEU A 187 10.24 22.98 4.21
N ASN A 188 10.53 22.67 2.94
CA ASN A 188 11.35 23.53 2.09
C ASN A 188 10.53 24.42 1.15
N TRP A 189 9.25 24.12 0.90
CA TRP A 189 8.47 24.79 -0.15
C TRP A 189 7.04 25.10 0.28
N ASP A 190 6.72 26.39 0.39
CA ASP A 190 5.35 26.87 0.68
C ASP A 190 4.33 26.35 -0.36
N ASN A 191 4.74 26.30 -1.62
CA ASN A 191 3.91 25.89 -2.76
C ASN A 191 4.05 24.39 -3.12
N HIS A 192 4.44 23.53 -2.17
CA HIS A 192 4.46 22.09 -2.41
C HIS A 192 3.10 21.59 -2.93
N LYS A 193 3.11 20.62 -3.86
CA LYS A 193 1.90 20.22 -4.60
C LYS A 193 0.75 19.72 -3.72
N PHE A 194 1.04 19.31 -2.49
CA PHE A 194 0.03 18.91 -1.52
C PHE A 194 -0.33 19.98 -0.48
N SER A 195 0.32 21.15 -0.46
CA SER A 195 0.03 22.21 0.52
C SER A 195 -1.43 22.65 0.53
N ASN A 196 -2.07 22.74 -0.65
CA ASN A 196 -3.49 23.12 -0.77
C ASN A 196 -4.46 21.95 -0.56
N GLY A 197 -4.01 20.71 -0.80
CA GLY A 197 -4.84 19.52 -0.71
C GLY A 197 -4.86 18.90 0.70
N SER A 198 -3.74 18.99 1.43
CA SER A 198 -3.57 18.38 2.75
C SER A 198 -4.55 18.94 3.78
N SER A 199 -4.80 20.25 3.76
CA SER A 199 -5.76 20.92 4.67
C SER A 199 -7.20 20.43 4.49
N LYS A 200 -7.54 19.82 3.35
CA LYS A 200 -8.87 19.27 3.07
C LYS A 200 -9.04 17.82 3.53
N ILE A 201 -7.96 17.18 3.98
CA ILE A 201 -7.93 15.77 4.42
C ILE A 201 -7.42 15.76 5.87
N PRO A 202 -8.30 15.87 6.89
CA PRO A 202 -7.89 16.06 8.28
C PRO A 202 -7.00 14.93 8.83
N SER A 203 -7.29 13.68 8.47
CA SER A 203 -6.50 12.52 8.86
C SER A 203 -5.07 12.60 8.33
N PHE A 204 -4.90 12.90 7.04
CA PHE A 204 -3.58 13.11 6.43
C PHE A 204 -2.85 14.31 7.04
N SER A 205 -3.54 15.42 7.31
CA SER A 205 -2.92 16.56 8.01
C SER A 205 -2.36 16.17 9.38
N THR A 206 -3.05 15.28 10.09
CA THR A 206 -2.59 14.77 11.39
C THR A 206 -1.34 13.90 11.23
N ASP A 207 -1.35 12.98 10.26
CA ASP A 207 -0.22 12.11 9.95
C ASP A 207 1.01 12.95 9.53
N LEU A 208 0.81 13.96 8.68
CA LEU A 208 1.84 14.90 8.24
C LEU A 208 2.40 15.71 9.41
N LEU A 209 1.56 16.24 10.30
CA LEU A 209 2.02 16.99 11.46
C LEU A 209 2.90 16.12 12.37
N PHE A 210 2.52 14.85 12.56
CA PHE A 210 3.33 13.90 13.32
C PHE A 210 4.66 13.61 12.62
N ALA A 211 4.65 13.39 11.31
CA ALA A 211 5.84 13.17 10.49
C ALA A 211 6.80 14.37 10.52
N VAL A 212 6.27 15.59 10.38
CA VAL A 212 7.02 16.84 10.50
C VAL A 212 7.62 16.97 11.89
N LYS A 213 6.82 16.83 12.96
CA LYS A 213 7.31 16.90 14.35
C LYS A 213 8.46 15.92 14.59
N THR A 214 8.33 14.69 14.10
CA THR A 214 9.38 13.67 14.21
C THR A 214 10.65 14.09 13.47
N THR A 215 10.50 14.65 12.27
CA THR A 215 11.62 15.12 11.45
C THR A 215 12.32 16.33 12.07
N LEU A 216 11.58 17.27 12.68
CA LEU A 216 12.15 18.41 13.39
C LEU A 216 13.09 17.99 14.54
N ASN A 217 12.81 16.85 15.21
CA ASN A 217 13.72 16.33 16.25
C ASN A 217 15.09 15.88 15.70
N SER A 218 15.18 15.60 14.41
CA SER A 218 16.44 15.26 13.73
C SER A 218 17.25 16.50 13.36
N MET A 219 16.69 17.71 13.51
CA MET A 219 17.36 18.93 13.06
C MET A 219 18.64 19.21 13.85
N ARG A 220 19.67 19.65 13.13
CA ARG A 220 20.96 20.04 13.69
C ARG A 220 21.40 21.36 13.06
N HIS A 221 21.82 22.28 13.91
CA HIS A 221 22.45 23.52 13.48
C HIS A 221 23.95 23.29 13.29
N GLY A 222 24.44 23.53 12.07
CA GLY A 222 25.86 23.48 11.72
C GLY A 222 26.41 24.84 11.31
N ASN A 223 27.68 24.87 10.91
CA ASN A 223 28.36 26.11 10.51
C ASN A 223 27.78 26.76 9.23
N PHE A 224 27.05 25.99 8.42
CA PHE A 224 26.55 26.42 7.10
C PHE A 224 25.02 26.42 7.01
N GLY A 225 24.31 26.26 8.14
CA GLY A 225 22.84 26.26 8.19
C GLY A 225 22.25 25.13 9.03
N VAL A 226 20.93 24.97 8.92
CA VAL A 226 20.18 23.90 9.57
C VAL A 226 20.07 22.71 8.62
N THR A 227 20.30 21.51 9.13
CA THR A 227 20.11 20.25 8.41
C THR A 227 19.09 19.38 9.12
N PHE A 228 18.41 18.48 8.40
CA PHE A 228 17.51 17.46 8.96
C PHE A 228 17.76 16.11 8.28
N THR A 229 17.31 15.03 8.92
CA THR A 229 17.31 13.69 8.33
C THR A 229 16.01 13.49 7.57
N GLU A 230 16.10 13.27 6.26
CA GLU A 230 14.95 13.04 5.40
C GLU A 230 14.31 11.69 5.76
N PRO A 231 13.00 11.66 6.06
CA PRO A 231 12.35 10.50 6.69
C PRO A 231 12.14 9.27 5.79
N ILE A 232 12.23 9.39 4.46
CA ILE A 232 12.09 8.25 3.55
C ILE A 232 13.44 7.55 3.34
N SER A 233 14.44 8.32 2.93
CA SER A 233 15.77 7.88 2.50
C SER A 233 16.79 7.82 3.64
N GLY A 234 16.56 8.57 4.73
CA GLY A 234 17.54 8.74 5.82
C GLY A 234 18.70 9.67 5.46
N GLU A 235 18.68 10.31 4.29
CA GLU A 235 19.72 11.25 3.87
C GLU A 235 19.69 12.52 4.73
N LYS A 236 20.85 13.17 4.92
CA LYS A 236 20.91 14.48 5.59
C LYS A 236 20.75 15.58 4.56
N LEU A 237 19.67 16.35 4.66
CA LEU A 237 19.37 17.46 3.76
C LEU A 237 19.51 18.80 4.48
N ALA A 238 19.87 19.83 3.72
CA ALA A 238 19.81 21.21 4.20
C ALA A 238 18.35 21.69 4.22
N LEU A 239 18.00 22.49 5.23
CA LEU A 239 16.75 23.22 5.24
C LEU A 239 16.89 24.45 4.35
N GLU A 240 16.23 24.43 3.20
CA GLU A 240 16.14 25.56 2.28
C GLU A 240 14.98 26.44 2.76
N ILE A 241 15.27 27.51 3.50
CA ILE A 241 14.24 28.49 3.85
C ILE A 241 13.92 29.27 2.57
N SER A 242 12.73 29.07 2.00
CA SER A 242 12.23 29.91 0.91
C SER A 242 12.30 31.38 1.35
N LYS A 243 12.90 32.21 0.49
CA LYS A 243 12.89 33.67 0.66
C LYS A 243 11.61 34.26 0.11
#